data_AF-A0AAV2LQK1-F1
#
_entry.id   AF-A0AAV2LQK1-F1
#
_cell.length_a   1.000
_cell.length_b   1.000
_cell.length_c   1.000
_cell.angle_alpha   90.00
_cell.angle_beta   90.00
_cell.angle_gamma   90.00
#
_symmetry.space_group_name_H-M   'P 1'
#
loop_
_entity.id
_entity.type
_entity.pdbx_description
1 polymer ?
#
loop_
_entity_poly.entity_id
_entity_poly.type
_entity_poly.pdbx_seq_one_letter_code
_entity_poly.pdbx_strand_id
1 'polypeptide(L)'
;MPSFGLLFYCLTFLTYFSVDSRSAVGHLRNIDSLIRAVEQVEDSNPGLSPLALIRALRRIAGHDDAMTVHFLGTSHLFDTAGLETAILNTSSFSFFDKALHHIVTDNGEEREGQGLDDFTEKISPKRRQLSRLILEPRDLQNEVMEILALVWKLERTEWIAFDTGISHSVKEGLKEFVHKYWECPQIIPRCQWGAKPHNGTPLPLSLPLDHLFVHHTYTPSAPCLTFSDCARDMRAMQRFHQDERGWRDIGYSFVVGSDGYVYEGAGWNTVGTHTRGQNSIGYGVSFIGNYTALLPSRHSMDLLRHQLVQCAVGGGRLVSNFTLKGHRQMVNYTTCPGDALFSEITKWDNFRQ
;
A
#
# COMPACT_ATOMS: atom_id res chain seq x y z
N MET A 1 -31.17 -16.93 -20.54
CA MET A 1 -32.09 -15.83 -20.21
C MET A 1 -32.80 -16.16 -18.90
N PRO A 2 -32.94 -15.21 -17.98
CA PRO A 2 -31.96 -14.18 -17.64
C PRO A 2 -31.72 -14.08 -16.12
N SER A 3 -30.63 -13.39 -15.78
CA SER A 3 -30.50 -12.44 -14.65
C SER A 3 -31.10 -12.81 -13.30
N PHE A 4 -30.26 -12.90 -12.26
CA PHE A 4 -30.41 -12.23 -10.96
C PHE A 4 -29.32 -12.78 -10.04
N GLY A 5 -28.24 -12.02 -9.82
CA GLY A 5 -27.17 -12.46 -8.92
C GLY A 5 -25.93 -11.58 -8.85
N LEU A 6 -25.74 -10.62 -9.77
CA LEU A 6 -24.60 -9.68 -9.73
C LEU A 6 -24.96 -8.25 -9.32
N LEU A 7 -26.22 -8.00 -8.90
CA LEU A 7 -26.69 -6.65 -8.53
C LEU A 7 -26.64 -6.35 -7.02
N PHE A 8 -26.15 -7.27 -6.19
CA PHE A 8 -26.17 -7.08 -4.72
C PHE A 8 -24.89 -6.52 -4.09
N TYR A 9 -23.80 -6.34 -4.84
CA TYR A 9 -22.56 -5.75 -4.30
C TYR A 9 -22.30 -4.30 -4.72
N CYS A 10 -23.15 -3.69 -5.55
CA CYS A 10 -23.03 -2.28 -5.96
C CYS A 10 -24.03 -1.31 -5.27
N LEU A 11 -24.94 -1.78 -4.42
CA LEU A 11 -26.10 -0.97 -3.99
C LEU A 11 -26.17 -0.58 -2.50
N THR A 12 -25.13 -0.83 -1.69
CA THR A 12 -25.16 -0.45 -0.27
C THR A 12 -24.31 0.78 0.11
N PHE A 13 -23.96 1.65 -0.84
CA PHE A 13 -23.20 2.88 -0.51
C PHE A 13 -23.73 4.20 -1.08
N LEU A 14 -25.02 4.24 -1.43
CA LEU A 14 -25.68 5.49 -1.83
C LEU A 14 -27.07 5.59 -1.22
N THR A 15 -27.20 6.28 -0.08
CA THR A 15 -28.31 7.23 0.13
C THR A 15 -27.90 8.31 1.13
N TYR A 16 -28.34 9.55 0.82
CA TYR A 16 -28.33 10.82 1.58
C TYR A 16 -27.10 11.73 1.42
N PHE A 17 -27.15 12.96 0.87
CA PHE A 17 -28.24 13.83 0.34
C PHE A 17 -27.68 14.72 -0.78
N SER A 18 -28.55 15.12 -1.71
CA SER A 18 -28.32 16.06 -2.82
C SER A 18 -28.86 17.46 -2.46
N VAL A 19 -28.13 18.54 -2.80
CA VAL A 19 -28.73 19.84 -3.20
C VAL A 19 -27.82 20.57 -4.21
N ASP A 20 -28.39 20.74 -5.40
CA ASP A 20 -28.24 21.70 -6.50
C ASP A 20 -27.23 22.87 -6.44
N SER A 21 -26.40 23.03 -7.49
CA SER A 21 -26.55 24.14 -8.46
C SER A 21 -25.46 24.11 -9.55
N ARG A 22 -25.86 24.55 -10.74
CA ARG A 22 -25.14 24.54 -12.02
C ARG A 22 -23.90 25.45 -12.04
N SER A 23 -22.81 24.98 -12.63
CA SER A 23 -22.16 25.67 -13.77
C SER A 23 -21.15 24.73 -14.44
N ALA A 24 -21.04 24.86 -15.75
CA ALA A 24 -20.24 24.02 -16.63
C ALA A 24 -18.74 24.28 -16.47
N VAL A 25 -17.95 23.27 -16.84
CA VAL A 25 -16.48 23.22 -16.96
C VAL A 25 -15.74 22.96 -15.65
N GLY A 26 -15.31 21.71 -15.43
CA GLY A 26 -14.35 21.39 -14.37
C GLY A 26 -14.27 19.91 -13.98
N HIS A 27 -13.16 19.27 -14.34
CA HIS A 27 -12.53 18.12 -13.68
C HIS A 27 -13.34 16.82 -13.45
N LEU A 28 -13.03 15.81 -14.29
CA LEU A 28 -13.31 14.38 -14.09
C LEU A 28 -12.56 13.86 -12.85
N ARG A 29 -13.22 13.80 -11.69
CA ARG A 29 -12.59 13.43 -10.41
C ARG A 29 -13.48 12.61 -9.46
N ASN A 30 -14.45 11.85 -9.97
CA ASN A 30 -15.37 11.07 -9.14
C ASN A 30 -15.56 9.64 -9.70
N ILE A 31 -15.79 8.65 -8.81
CA ILE A 31 -16.23 7.29 -9.13
C ILE A 31 -17.44 7.26 -10.08
N ASP A 32 -18.32 8.27 -10.02
CA ASP A 32 -19.44 8.47 -10.95
C ASP A 32 -19.00 8.70 -12.40
N SER A 33 -17.77 9.14 -12.62
CA SER A 33 -17.19 9.29 -13.96
C SER A 33 -16.64 7.97 -14.49
N LEU A 34 -16.12 7.12 -13.61
CA LEU A 34 -15.71 5.76 -13.96
C LEU A 34 -16.94 4.90 -14.29
N ILE A 35 -17.99 4.99 -13.48
CA ILE A 35 -19.27 4.31 -13.72
C ILE A 35 -19.84 4.74 -15.07
N ARG A 36 -19.94 6.05 -15.35
CA ARG A 36 -20.41 6.54 -16.65
C ARG A 36 -19.56 6.09 -17.84
N ALA A 37 -18.25 5.94 -17.65
CA ALA A 37 -17.36 5.44 -18.70
C ALA A 37 -17.54 3.95 -18.97
N VAL A 38 -17.75 3.17 -17.91
CA VAL A 38 -18.09 1.74 -18.01
C VAL A 38 -19.45 1.59 -18.69
N GLU A 39 -20.46 2.32 -18.24
CA GLU A 39 -21.82 2.35 -18.84
C GLU A 39 -21.76 2.74 -20.32
N GLN A 40 -21.00 3.77 -20.70
CA GLN A 40 -20.88 4.18 -22.10
C GLN A 40 -20.24 3.11 -22.98
N VAL A 41 -19.29 2.33 -22.46
CA VAL A 41 -18.68 1.21 -23.20
C VAL A 41 -19.63 0.02 -23.29
N GLU A 42 -20.39 -0.26 -22.23
CA GLU A 42 -21.42 -1.32 -22.20
C GLU A 42 -22.58 -0.99 -23.15
N ASP A 43 -23.10 0.24 -23.13
CA ASP A 43 -24.18 0.71 -24.00
C ASP A 43 -23.79 0.70 -25.49
N SER A 44 -22.53 1.05 -25.77
CA SER A 44 -22.00 1.02 -27.15
C SER A 44 -21.71 -0.40 -27.64
N ASN A 45 -21.66 -1.39 -26.74
CA ASN A 45 -21.31 -2.77 -27.05
C ASN A 45 -22.23 -3.75 -26.28
N PRO A 46 -23.53 -3.82 -26.59
CA PRO A 46 -24.51 -4.59 -25.81
C PRO A 46 -24.31 -6.11 -25.82
N GLY A 47 -23.41 -6.62 -26.67
CA GLY A 47 -22.98 -8.03 -26.69
C GLY A 47 -21.74 -8.33 -25.82
N LEU A 48 -21.15 -7.33 -25.17
CA LEU A 48 -19.95 -7.50 -24.38
C LEU A 48 -20.28 -8.07 -23.00
N SER A 49 -19.66 -9.19 -22.64
CA SER A 49 -19.76 -9.68 -21.26
C SER A 49 -19.01 -8.74 -20.31
N PRO A 50 -19.52 -8.47 -19.09
CA PRO A 50 -18.82 -7.65 -18.09
C PRO A 50 -17.39 -8.14 -17.79
N LEU A 51 -17.17 -9.45 -17.85
CA LEU A 51 -15.86 -10.06 -17.68
C LEU A 51 -14.89 -9.72 -18.82
N ALA A 52 -15.38 -9.61 -20.06
CA ALA A 52 -14.58 -9.17 -21.21
C ALA A 52 -14.20 -7.69 -21.09
N LEU A 53 -15.11 -6.85 -20.59
CA LEU A 53 -14.83 -5.43 -20.32
C LEU A 53 -13.73 -5.26 -19.27
N ILE A 54 -13.85 -5.97 -18.15
CA ILE A 54 -12.86 -5.93 -17.06
C ILE A 54 -11.50 -6.44 -17.54
N ARG A 55 -11.45 -7.52 -18.34
CA ARG A 55 -10.20 -8.01 -18.95
C ARG A 55 -9.57 -6.98 -19.88
N ALA A 56 -10.37 -6.27 -20.67
CA ALA A 56 -9.89 -5.23 -21.59
C ALA A 56 -9.36 -4.00 -20.84
N LEU A 57 -10.12 -3.49 -19.87
CA LEU A 57 -9.69 -2.37 -19.01
C LEU A 57 -8.43 -2.72 -18.21
N ARG A 58 -8.33 -3.95 -17.70
CA ARG A 58 -7.14 -4.46 -16.99
C ARG A 58 -5.90 -4.49 -17.89
N ARG A 59 -6.05 -4.99 -19.13
CA ARG A 59 -4.97 -5.03 -20.11
C ARG A 59 -4.48 -3.63 -20.47
N ILE A 60 -5.41 -2.70 -20.70
CA ILE A 60 -5.11 -1.29 -20.99
C ILE A 60 -4.40 -0.62 -19.80
N ALA A 61 -4.79 -0.95 -18.57
CA ALA A 61 -4.16 -0.46 -17.36
C ALA A 61 -2.82 -1.14 -16.99
N GLY A 62 -2.36 -2.15 -17.76
CA GLY A 62 -1.09 -2.84 -17.53
C GLY A 62 -1.07 -3.77 -16.31
N HIS A 63 -2.24 -4.19 -15.81
CA HIS A 63 -2.39 -4.98 -14.58
C HIS A 63 -2.65 -6.48 -14.86
N ASP A 64 -1.98 -7.05 -15.86
CA ASP A 64 -2.12 -8.47 -16.25
C ASP A 64 -1.07 -9.35 -15.56
N ASP A 65 -0.99 -9.29 -14.23
CA ASP A 65 -0.06 -10.10 -13.45
C ASP A 65 -0.55 -11.56 -13.27
N ALA A 66 0.36 -12.45 -12.86
CA ALA A 66 0.11 -13.89 -12.77
C ALA A 66 -1.07 -14.26 -11.86
N MET A 67 -1.30 -13.50 -10.78
CA MET A 67 -2.43 -13.73 -9.88
C MET A 67 -3.73 -13.34 -10.56
N THR A 68 -3.74 -12.21 -11.25
CA THR A 68 -4.94 -11.70 -11.91
C THR A 68 -5.33 -12.52 -13.15
N VAL A 69 -4.36 -13.06 -13.90
CA VAL A 69 -4.61 -14.02 -15.00
C VAL A 69 -5.18 -15.34 -14.47
N HIS A 70 -4.72 -15.81 -13.30
CA HIS A 70 -5.19 -17.05 -12.70
C HIS A 70 -6.67 -17.00 -12.32
N PHE A 71 -7.12 -15.93 -11.67
CA PHE A 71 -8.50 -15.81 -11.18
C PHE A 71 -9.50 -15.31 -12.22
N LEU A 72 -9.05 -14.45 -13.13
CA LEU A 72 -9.95 -13.79 -14.08
C LEU A 72 -9.72 -14.26 -15.53
N GLY A 73 -8.79 -15.19 -15.79
CA GLY A 73 -8.46 -15.71 -17.11
C GLY A 73 -7.53 -14.79 -17.91
N THR A 74 -6.90 -15.34 -18.96
CA THR A 74 -5.99 -14.59 -19.84
C THR A 74 -6.74 -13.53 -20.63
N SER A 75 -6.10 -12.38 -20.85
CA SER A 75 -6.65 -11.28 -21.65
C SER A 75 -6.64 -11.55 -23.17
N HIS A 76 -6.06 -12.68 -23.60
CA HIS A 76 -5.71 -13.00 -24.99
C HIS A 76 -6.61 -14.04 -25.68
N LEU A 77 -7.59 -14.64 -24.99
CA LEU A 77 -8.32 -15.82 -25.51
C LEU A 77 -9.61 -15.54 -26.29
N PHE A 78 -9.86 -14.30 -26.72
CA PHE A 78 -10.99 -13.99 -27.60
C PHE A 78 -10.53 -13.09 -28.75
N ASP A 79 -11.20 -13.17 -29.89
CA ASP A 79 -10.94 -12.38 -31.10
C ASP A 79 -11.16 -10.88 -30.80
N THR A 80 -10.14 -10.23 -30.24
CA THR A 80 -10.22 -8.87 -29.67
C THR A 80 -9.96 -7.77 -30.69
N ALA A 81 -9.71 -8.06 -31.98
CA ALA A 81 -9.45 -7.01 -32.96
C ALA A 81 -10.63 -6.03 -33.10
N GLY A 82 -11.87 -6.54 -33.07
CA GLY A 82 -13.08 -5.70 -33.08
C GLY A 82 -13.31 -4.94 -31.76
N LEU A 83 -12.96 -5.55 -30.63
CA LEU A 83 -13.13 -4.97 -29.29
C LEU A 83 -12.09 -3.90 -28.98
N GLU A 84 -10.84 -4.13 -29.38
CA GLU A 84 -9.77 -3.14 -29.34
C GLU A 84 -10.17 -1.93 -30.17
N THR A 85 -10.67 -2.11 -31.40
CA THR A 85 -11.10 -0.97 -32.24
C THR A 85 -12.28 -0.17 -31.64
N ALA A 86 -13.20 -0.85 -30.95
CA ALA A 86 -14.34 -0.21 -30.27
C ALA A 86 -13.92 0.57 -28.99
N ILE A 87 -12.96 0.04 -28.23
CA ILE A 87 -12.44 0.69 -27.01
C ILE A 87 -11.39 1.78 -27.36
N LEU A 88 -10.63 1.59 -28.45
CA LEU A 88 -9.60 2.51 -28.95
C LEU A 88 -10.14 3.69 -29.77
N ASN A 89 -11.46 3.85 -29.87
CA ASN A 89 -12.03 5.05 -30.50
C ASN A 89 -11.51 6.31 -29.77
N THR A 90 -11.04 7.30 -30.53
CA THR A 90 -10.18 8.40 -30.11
C THR A 90 -10.77 9.25 -28.97
N SER A 91 -12.10 9.21 -28.77
CA SER A 91 -12.80 9.83 -27.65
C SER A 91 -12.54 9.13 -26.31
N SER A 92 -12.56 7.80 -26.29
CA SER A 92 -12.37 6.97 -25.09
C SER A 92 -10.92 7.00 -24.60
N PHE A 93 -9.94 7.04 -25.51
CA PHE A 93 -8.53 7.07 -25.13
C PHE A 93 -8.16 8.38 -24.40
N SER A 94 -8.62 9.55 -24.87
CA SER A 94 -8.35 10.82 -24.17
C SER A 94 -8.94 10.88 -22.75
N PHE A 95 -9.96 10.06 -22.49
CA PHE A 95 -10.68 9.99 -21.23
C PHE A 95 -10.02 9.01 -20.25
N PHE A 96 -9.69 7.80 -20.69
CA PHE A 96 -8.99 6.81 -19.86
C PHE A 96 -7.53 7.19 -19.63
N ASP A 97 -6.85 7.77 -20.61
CA ASP A 97 -5.50 8.35 -20.46
C ASP A 97 -5.50 9.42 -19.36
N LYS A 98 -6.49 10.31 -19.33
CA LYS A 98 -6.65 11.30 -18.25
C LYS A 98 -7.07 10.70 -16.91
N ALA A 99 -7.90 9.65 -16.89
CA ALA A 99 -8.35 9.03 -15.65
C ALA A 99 -7.27 8.13 -15.00
N LEU A 100 -6.42 7.48 -15.80
CA LEU A 100 -5.29 6.67 -15.36
C LEU A 100 -4.02 7.51 -15.10
N HIS A 101 -3.81 8.64 -15.80
CA HIS A 101 -2.69 9.54 -15.56
C HIS A 101 -2.97 10.69 -14.56
N HIS A 102 -4.18 10.84 -14.01
CA HIS A 102 -4.46 11.77 -12.89
C HIS A 102 -4.43 11.11 -11.51
N ILE A 103 -3.28 10.57 -11.11
CA ILE A 103 -2.93 10.42 -9.67
C ILE A 103 -1.93 11.49 -9.20
N VAL A 104 -1.45 12.38 -10.08
CA VAL A 104 -0.75 13.61 -9.72
C VAL A 104 -1.16 14.69 -10.73
N THR A 105 -1.41 15.92 -10.27
CA THR A 105 -1.62 17.07 -11.18
C THR A 105 -0.69 18.20 -10.79
N ASP A 106 -0.08 18.82 -11.80
CA ASP A 106 1.06 19.74 -11.75
C ASP A 106 0.80 21.18 -11.26
N ASN A 107 -0.39 21.52 -10.76
CA ASN A 107 -0.75 22.93 -10.49
C ASN A 107 -0.90 23.23 -9.00
N GLY A 108 0.19 23.08 -8.23
CA GLY A 108 0.24 23.50 -6.84
C GLY A 108 -0.10 24.99 -6.67
N GLU A 109 -1.32 25.29 -6.21
CA GLU A 109 -1.65 26.60 -5.64
C GLU A 109 -2.11 26.44 -4.19
N GLU A 110 -1.46 27.25 -3.36
CA GLU A 110 -1.38 27.23 -1.91
C GLU A 110 -2.51 28.06 -1.29
N ARG A 111 -2.96 27.66 -0.10
CA ARG A 111 -3.48 28.61 0.90
C ARG A 111 -2.71 28.43 2.19
N GLU A 112 -2.24 29.56 2.72
CA GLU A 112 -1.33 29.71 3.84
C GLU A 112 -1.92 29.14 5.14
N GLY A 113 -1.23 28.15 5.70
CA GLY A 113 -1.42 27.61 7.04
C GLY A 113 -0.07 27.17 7.59
N GLN A 114 0.27 27.58 8.81
CA GLN A 114 1.58 27.34 9.43
C GLN A 114 1.68 25.89 9.94
N GLY A 115 2.20 24.96 9.15
CA GLY A 115 2.62 23.63 9.61
C GLY A 115 2.59 22.54 8.53
N LEU A 116 3.47 21.54 8.62
CA LEU A 116 3.51 20.40 7.68
C LEU A 116 2.22 19.54 7.75
N ASP A 117 1.42 19.72 8.80
CA ASP A 117 0.14 19.03 9.03
C ASP A 117 -1.04 19.68 8.26
N ASP A 118 -0.89 20.88 7.69
CA ASP A 118 -1.95 21.55 6.90
C ASP A 118 -1.97 21.11 5.41
N PHE A 119 -1.01 20.28 4.97
CA PHE A 119 -0.86 19.87 3.57
C PHE A 119 -1.54 18.53 3.21
N THR A 120 -2.14 17.83 4.18
CA THR A 120 -2.58 16.43 4.05
C THR A 120 -4.00 16.22 3.51
N GLU A 121 -4.41 16.94 2.45
CA GLU A 121 -5.67 16.60 1.76
C GLU A 121 -5.51 15.74 0.50
N LYS A 122 -4.28 15.49 0.08
CA LYS A 122 -3.99 14.60 -1.05
C LYS A 122 -3.00 13.56 -0.57
N ILE A 123 -3.38 12.28 -0.65
CA ILE A 123 -2.58 11.09 -0.99
C ILE A 123 -3.35 9.84 -0.48
N SER A 124 -3.01 8.69 -1.05
CA SER A 124 -3.51 7.31 -0.95
C SER A 124 -4.03 6.70 0.37
N PRO A 125 -3.64 7.11 1.60
CA PRO A 125 -4.10 6.46 2.83
C PRO A 125 -5.62 6.37 3.00
N LYS A 126 -6.38 7.34 2.48
CA LYS A 126 -7.85 7.37 2.57
C LYS A 126 -8.50 6.09 2.04
N ARG A 127 -8.02 5.51 0.92
CA ARG A 127 -8.65 4.31 0.33
C ARG A 127 -8.58 3.09 1.26
N ARG A 128 -7.42 2.83 1.86
CA ARG A 128 -7.25 1.72 2.83
C ARG A 128 -8.02 1.98 4.12
N GLN A 129 -8.03 3.22 4.60
CA GLN A 129 -8.85 3.61 5.77
C GLN A 129 -10.35 3.47 5.50
N LEU A 130 -10.82 3.81 4.29
CA LEU A 130 -12.20 3.62 3.86
C LEU A 130 -12.54 2.13 3.74
N SER A 131 -11.69 1.33 3.09
CA SER A 131 -11.85 -0.13 3.06
C SER A 131 -11.91 -0.70 4.49
N ARG A 132 -11.08 -0.16 5.39
CA ARG A 132 -11.11 -0.46 6.82
C ARG A 132 -12.48 -0.22 7.44
N LEU A 133 -13.01 0.98 7.31
CA LEU A 133 -14.31 1.32 7.88
C LEU A 133 -15.47 0.48 7.29
N ILE A 134 -15.33 0.03 6.04
CA ILE A 134 -16.37 -0.74 5.33
C ILE A 134 -16.41 -2.21 5.76
N LEU A 135 -15.26 -2.88 5.91
CA LEU A 135 -15.24 -4.32 6.25
C LEU A 135 -15.12 -4.61 7.75
N GLU A 136 -14.74 -3.66 8.62
CA GLU A 136 -14.59 -3.88 10.09
C GLU A 136 -15.88 -4.42 10.72
N PRO A 137 -17.07 -3.96 10.30
CA PRO A 137 -18.33 -4.48 10.83
C PRO A 137 -18.76 -5.84 10.25
N ARG A 138 -18.09 -6.37 9.22
CA ARG A 138 -18.52 -7.59 8.51
C ARG A 138 -17.87 -8.84 9.08
N ASP A 139 -18.66 -9.91 9.17
CA ASP A 139 -18.16 -11.25 9.42
C ASP A 139 -17.66 -11.89 8.11
N LEU A 140 -16.47 -11.46 7.69
CA LEU A 140 -15.82 -11.90 6.46
C LEU A 140 -15.70 -13.44 6.37
N GLN A 141 -15.53 -14.13 7.50
CA GLN A 141 -15.43 -15.58 7.49
C GLN A 141 -16.76 -16.23 7.09
N ASN A 142 -17.86 -15.78 7.69
CA ASN A 142 -19.19 -16.29 7.34
C ASN A 142 -19.55 -15.95 5.89
N GLU A 143 -19.26 -14.74 5.41
CA GLU A 143 -19.51 -14.36 4.01
C GLU A 143 -18.74 -15.26 3.02
N VAL A 144 -17.45 -15.55 3.28
CA VAL A 144 -16.66 -16.45 2.41
C VAL A 144 -17.21 -17.88 2.45
N MET A 145 -17.61 -18.38 3.62
CA MET A 145 -18.17 -19.72 3.76
C MET A 145 -19.55 -19.86 3.08
N GLU A 146 -20.39 -18.83 3.12
CA GLU A 146 -21.68 -18.80 2.39
C GLU A 146 -21.47 -18.83 0.87
N ILE A 147 -20.49 -18.07 0.37
CA ILE A 147 -20.12 -18.07 -1.05
C ILE A 147 -19.61 -19.46 -1.47
N LEU A 148 -18.73 -20.08 -0.67
CA LEU A 148 -18.22 -21.42 -0.96
C LEU A 148 -19.35 -22.46 -0.97
N ALA A 149 -20.28 -22.40 -0.03
CA ALA A 149 -21.45 -23.28 0.00
C ALA A 149 -22.31 -23.14 -1.27
N LEU A 150 -22.48 -21.90 -1.77
CA LEU A 150 -23.19 -21.65 -3.02
C LEU A 150 -22.43 -22.23 -4.23
N VAL A 151 -21.12 -22.01 -4.31
CA VAL A 151 -20.26 -22.55 -5.38
C VAL A 151 -20.34 -24.08 -5.41
N TRP A 152 -20.21 -24.73 -4.25
CA TRP A 152 -20.29 -26.19 -4.17
C TRP A 152 -21.63 -26.74 -4.66
N LYS A 153 -22.73 -26.05 -4.33
CA LYS A 153 -24.06 -26.43 -4.81
C LYS A 153 -24.21 -26.26 -6.33
N LEU A 154 -23.63 -25.19 -6.89
CA LEU A 154 -23.69 -24.92 -8.33
C LEU A 154 -22.83 -25.90 -9.13
N GLU A 155 -21.68 -26.29 -8.59
CA GLU A 155 -20.73 -27.22 -9.23
C GLU A 155 -21.00 -28.70 -8.90
N ARG A 156 -21.97 -29.00 -8.04
CA ARG A 156 -22.27 -30.36 -7.53
C ARG A 156 -21.08 -31.00 -6.82
N THR A 157 -20.34 -30.18 -6.07
CA THR A 157 -19.16 -30.55 -5.30
C THR A 157 -19.41 -30.44 -3.79
N GLU A 158 -20.66 -30.60 -3.34
CA GLU A 158 -21.06 -30.45 -1.93
C GLU A 158 -20.34 -31.41 -0.98
N TRP A 159 -19.82 -32.53 -1.49
CA TRP A 159 -19.00 -33.45 -0.70
C TRP A 159 -17.71 -32.80 -0.16
N ILE A 160 -17.20 -31.76 -0.85
CA ILE A 160 -16.05 -30.96 -0.42
C ILE A 160 -16.38 -30.16 0.84
N ALA A 161 -17.66 -29.83 1.09
CA ALA A 161 -18.10 -29.13 2.29
C ALA A 161 -17.86 -29.90 3.59
N PHE A 162 -17.70 -31.23 3.51
CA PHE A 162 -17.37 -32.08 4.66
C PHE A 162 -15.86 -32.10 4.96
N ASP A 163 -15.03 -31.47 4.13
CA ASP A 163 -13.61 -31.30 4.42
C ASP A 163 -13.41 -30.22 5.49
N THR A 164 -13.19 -30.68 6.72
CA THR A 164 -12.86 -29.83 7.87
C THR A 164 -11.59 -28.98 7.66
N GLY A 165 -10.72 -29.32 6.71
CA GLY A 165 -9.52 -28.55 6.36
C GLY A 165 -9.80 -27.24 5.63
N ILE A 166 -10.94 -27.11 4.95
CA ILE A 166 -11.26 -25.90 4.18
C ILE A 166 -11.63 -24.74 5.10
N SER A 167 -12.47 -24.97 6.10
CA SER A 167 -12.81 -23.91 7.07
C SER A 167 -11.56 -23.37 7.77
N HIS A 168 -10.62 -24.26 8.11
CA HIS A 168 -9.32 -23.86 8.64
C HIS A 168 -8.50 -23.04 7.64
N SER A 169 -8.43 -23.48 6.37
CA SER A 169 -7.70 -22.77 5.31
C SER A 169 -8.30 -21.39 5.01
N VAL A 170 -9.62 -21.27 5.00
CA VAL A 170 -10.34 -19.98 4.87
C VAL A 170 -10.00 -19.07 6.03
N LYS A 171 -10.02 -19.59 7.26
CA LYS A 171 -9.69 -18.82 8.45
C LYS A 171 -8.25 -18.30 8.41
N GLU A 172 -7.28 -19.14 8.08
CA GLU A 172 -5.88 -18.73 7.97
C GLU A 172 -5.65 -17.75 6.80
N GLY A 173 -6.26 -18.00 5.64
CA GLY A 173 -6.19 -17.10 4.49
C GLY A 173 -6.80 -15.73 4.78
N LEU A 174 -7.93 -15.68 5.48
CA LEU A 174 -8.56 -14.42 5.89
C LEU A 174 -7.71 -13.68 6.91
N LYS A 175 -7.12 -14.40 7.87
CA LYS A 175 -6.18 -13.82 8.84
C LYS A 175 -4.98 -13.19 8.13
N GLU A 176 -4.39 -13.87 7.15
CA GLU A 176 -3.30 -13.33 6.35
C GLU A 176 -3.74 -12.11 5.52
N PHE A 177 -4.93 -12.18 4.91
CA PHE A 177 -5.49 -11.08 4.12
C PHE A 177 -5.70 -9.83 4.98
N VAL A 178 -6.40 -9.96 6.11
CA VAL A 178 -6.63 -8.84 7.04
C VAL A 178 -5.29 -8.29 7.50
N HIS A 179 -4.39 -9.15 7.95
CA HIS A 179 -3.08 -8.71 8.40
C HIS A 179 -2.35 -7.87 7.34
N LYS A 180 -2.27 -8.37 6.09
CA LYS A 180 -1.53 -7.73 5.00
C LYS A 180 -2.19 -6.48 4.42
N TYR A 181 -3.51 -6.49 4.27
CA TYR A 181 -4.23 -5.44 3.54
C TYR A 181 -4.92 -4.43 4.47
N TRP A 182 -5.08 -4.77 5.75
CA TRP A 182 -5.80 -3.97 6.73
C TRP A 182 -4.92 -3.43 7.85
N GLU A 183 -4.20 -4.32 8.53
CA GLU A 183 -3.42 -3.95 9.71
C GLU A 183 -2.09 -3.32 9.33
N CYS A 184 -1.47 -3.83 8.27
CA CYS A 184 -0.22 -3.28 7.77
C CYS A 184 -0.42 -1.96 7.03
N PRO A 185 0.48 -0.97 7.24
CA PRO A 185 0.51 0.22 6.42
C PRO A 185 0.82 -0.16 4.97
N GLN A 186 0.57 0.75 4.03
CA GLN A 186 1.03 0.57 2.65
C GLN A 186 2.56 0.59 2.63
N ILE A 187 3.16 -0.60 2.55
CA ILE A 187 4.61 -0.79 2.38
C ILE A 187 4.88 -0.88 0.87
N ILE A 188 5.58 0.12 0.32
CA ILE A 188 6.05 0.15 -1.05
C ILE A 188 7.19 -0.87 -1.18
N PRO A 189 6.97 -1.98 -1.92
CA PRO A 189 7.98 -3.01 -2.09
C PRO A 189 9.15 -2.49 -2.92
N ARG A 190 10.29 -3.16 -2.78
CA ARG A 190 11.54 -2.84 -3.50
C ARG A 190 11.37 -2.57 -4.99
N CYS A 191 10.58 -3.39 -5.69
CA CYS A 191 10.37 -3.25 -7.12
C CYS A 191 9.66 -1.94 -7.51
N GLN A 192 8.73 -1.44 -6.67
CA GLN A 192 7.94 -0.26 -7.00
C GLN A 192 8.76 1.03 -6.92
N TRP A 193 9.67 1.15 -5.94
CA TRP A 193 10.55 2.32 -5.85
C TRP A 193 11.82 2.20 -6.71
N GLY A 194 11.96 1.11 -7.49
CA GLY A 194 13.07 0.91 -8.40
C GLY A 194 14.38 0.54 -7.71
N ALA A 195 14.32 -0.30 -6.68
CA ALA A 195 15.50 -0.80 -5.98
C ALA A 195 16.43 -1.61 -6.88
N LYS A 196 17.73 -1.41 -6.74
CA LYS A 196 18.72 -2.38 -7.22
C LYS A 196 18.62 -3.70 -6.41
N PRO A 197 19.07 -4.82 -6.98
CA PRO A 197 19.28 -6.05 -6.23
C PRO A 197 20.27 -5.87 -5.08
N HIS A 198 20.27 -6.81 -4.13
CA HIS A 198 21.29 -6.88 -3.09
C HIS A 198 22.64 -7.25 -3.71
N ASN A 199 23.73 -6.69 -3.19
CA ASN A 199 25.09 -7.14 -3.49
C ASN A 199 25.37 -8.41 -2.67
N GLY A 200 25.46 -9.54 -3.36
CA GLY A 200 25.66 -10.85 -2.74
C GLY A 200 24.41 -11.43 -2.09
N THR A 201 24.58 -12.51 -1.32
CA THR A 201 23.47 -13.24 -0.71
C THR A 201 22.93 -12.49 0.53
N PRO A 202 21.62 -12.19 0.58
CA PRO A 202 20.97 -11.64 1.77
C PRO A 202 21.12 -12.59 2.97
N LEU A 203 21.37 -12.04 4.16
CA LEU A 203 21.42 -12.85 5.39
C LEU A 203 20.04 -12.90 6.04
N PRO A 204 19.51 -14.09 6.36
CA PRO A 204 18.21 -14.20 6.99
C PRO A 204 18.24 -13.72 8.44
N LEU A 205 17.14 -13.11 8.89
CA LEU A 205 16.86 -12.82 10.29
C LEU A 205 16.30 -14.05 11.02
N SER A 206 16.57 -14.15 12.31
CA SER A 206 15.90 -15.11 13.20
C SER A 206 14.74 -14.41 13.90
N LEU A 207 13.51 -14.67 13.47
CA LEU A 207 12.29 -14.03 13.98
C LEU A 207 11.69 -14.82 15.17
N PRO A 208 10.89 -14.16 16.04
CA PRO A 208 10.63 -12.71 16.09
C PRO A 208 11.84 -11.93 16.61
N LEU A 209 11.98 -10.69 16.15
CA LEU A 209 12.94 -9.74 16.73
C LEU A 209 12.40 -9.13 18.02
N ASP A 210 13.30 -8.58 18.83
CA ASP A 210 12.97 -7.98 20.13
C ASP A 210 13.35 -6.50 20.24
N HIS A 211 13.92 -5.91 19.18
CA HIS A 211 14.32 -4.50 19.15
C HIS A 211 13.77 -3.74 17.92
N LEU A 212 13.54 -2.45 18.13
CA LEU A 212 13.23 -1.47 17.09
C LEU A 212 14.12 -0.24 17.26
N PHE A 213 14.87 0.11 16.22
CA PHE A 213 15.80 1.24 16.22
C PHE A 213 15.27 2.34 15.32
N VAL A 214 15.04 3.53 15.89
CA VAL A 214 14.57 4.71 15.15
C VAL A 214 15.75 5.53 14.63
N HIS A 215 15.67 5.90 13.35
CA HIS A 215 16.65 6.70 12.63
C HIS A 215 15.99 7.91 11.95
N HIS A 216 16.82 8.88 11.58
CA HIS A 216 16.54 9.80 10.49
C HIS A 216 17.59 9.62 9.40
N THR A 217 17.31 10.07 8.19
CA THR A 217 18.31 9.96 7.11
C THR A 217 19.41 11.00 7.26
N TYR A 218 19.10 12.19 7.79
CA TYR A 218 19.93 13.41 7.79
C TYR A 218 20.29 13.90 6.38
N THR A 219 20.72 13.00 5.51
CA THR A 219 20.86 13.19 4.06
C THR A 219 20.19 12.00 3.36
N PRO A 220 19.16 12.21 2.52
CA PRO A 220 18.54 13.50 2.20
C PRO A 220 17.92 14.20 3.42
N SER A 221 18.04 15.52 3.48
CA SER A 221 17.71 16.35 4.65
C SER A 221 16.30 16.92 4.62
N ALA A 222 15.74 17.13 3.42
CA ALA A 222 14.38 17.60 3.24
C ALA A 222 13.40 16.41 3.29
N PRO A 223 12.18 16.61 3.85
CA PRO A 223 11.12 15.63 3.70
C PRO A 223 10.72 15.50 2.23
N CYS A 224 10.53 14.27 1.76
CA CYS A 224 10.00 13.98 0.44
C CYS A 224 8.46 13.94 0.49
N LEU A 225 7.78 14.67 -0.38
CA LEU A 225 6.31 14.88 -0.30
C LEU A 225 5.52 14.16 -1.40
N THR A 226 6.21 13.57 -2.37
CA THR A 226 5.61 12.78 -3.45
C THR A 226 6.27 11.42 -3.56
N PHE A 227 5.54 10.45 -4.10
CA PHE A 227 6.09 9.13 -4.38
C PHE A 227 7.37 9.20 -5.24
N SER A 228 7.40 10.07 -6.24
CA SER A 228 8.55 10.24 -7.12
C SER A 228 9.78 10.72 -6.36
N ASP A 229 9.61 11.74 -5.50
CA ASP A 229 10.69 12.27 -4.66
C ASP A 229 11.17 11.24 -3.64
N CYS A 230 10.25 10.59 -2.94
CA CYS A 230 10.61 9.58 -1.94
C CYS A 230 11.29 8.37 -2.58
N ALA A 231 10.83 7.91 -3.74
CA ALA A 231 11.48 6.83 -4.48
C ALA A 231 12.87 7.26 -5.01
N ARG A 232 13.04 8.51 -5.45
CA ARG A 232 14.36 9.06 -5.82
C ARG A 232 15.31 9.04 -4.63
N ASP A 233 14.85 9.48 -3.47
CA ASP A 233 15.62 9.57 -2.24
C ASP A 233 16.00 8.16 -1.72
N MET A 234 15.08 7.20 -1.79
CA MET A 234 15.36 5.78 -1.54
C MET A 234 16.48 5.25 -2.44
N ARG A 235 16.40 5.49 -3.75
CA ARG A 235 17.45 5.07 -4.70
C ARG A 235 18.78 5.80 -4.44
N ALA A 236 18.75 7.06 -4.03
CA ALA A 236 19.96 7.81 -3.69
C ALA A 236 20.66 7.22 -2.45
N MET A 237 19.90 6.92 -1.39
CA MET A 237 20.43 6.25 -0.20
C MET A 237 20.95 4.84 -0.51
N GLN A 238 20.23 4.07 -1.35
CA GLN A 238 20.69 2.75 -1.75
C GLN A 238 22.02 2.82 -2.50
N ARG A 239 22.15 3.73 -3.48
CA ARG A 239 23.42 3.94 -4.21
C ARG A 239 24.55 4.32 -3.27
N PHE A 240 24.33 5.30 -2.38
CA PHE A 240 25.35 5.68 -1.39
C PHE A 240 25.77 4.49 -0.51
N HIS A 241 24.82 3.71 -0.02
CA HIS A 241 25.12 2.54 0.81
C HIS A 241 25.86 1.43 0.05
N GLN A 242 25.46 1.12 -1.18
CA GLN A 242 26.08 0.06 -1.98
C GLN A 242 27.40 0.49 -2.60
N ASP A 243 27.39 1.62 -3.31
CA ASP A 243 28.48 2.03 -4.20
C ASP A 243 29.59 2.77 -3.41
N GLU A 244 29.25 3.56 -2.39
CA GLU A 244 30.24 4.31 -1.60
C GLU A 244 30.63 3.62 -0.29
N ARG A 245 29.68 2.99 0.42
CA ARG A 245 29.97 2.27 1.68
C ARG A 245 30.25 0.77 1.50
N GLY A 246 30.06 0.22 0.30
CA GLY A 246 30.28 -1.21 0.03
C GLY A 246 29.30 -2.13 0.76
N TRP A 247 28.13 -1.63 1.17
CA TRP A 247 27.13 -2.44 1.85
C TRP A 247 26.38 -3.31 0.86
N ARG A 248 25.68 -4.33 1.38
CA ARG A 248 24.89 -5.22 0.53
C ARG A 248 23.69 -4.53 -0.08
N ASP A 249 23.12 -3.55 0.63
CA ASP A 249 21.91 -2.87 0.22
C ASP A 249 21.72 -1.57 1.04
N ILE A 250 20.59 -0.89 0.86
CA ILE A 250 20.16 0.16 1.78
C ILE A 250 20.16 -0.36 3.23
N GLY A 251 20.79 0.37 4.15
CA GLY A 251 21.06 -0.14 5.49
C GLY A 251 19.82 -0.32 6.38
N TYR A 252 18.73 0.41 6.13
CA TYR A 252 17.52 0.36 6.94
C TYR A 252 16.61 -0.82 6.55
N SER A 253 15.90 -1.38 7.53
CA SER A 253 14.86 -2.39 7.26
C SER A 253 13.67 -1.75 6.55
N PHE A 254 13.22 -0.60 7.05
CA PHE A 254 12.15 0.21 6.48
C PHE A 254 12.48 1.69 6.53
N VAL A 255 11.87 2.46 5.64
CA VAL A 255 12.03 3.91 5.57
C VAL A 255 10.67 4.58 5.43
N VAL A 256 10.38 5.61 6.21
CA VAL A 256 9.11 6.35 6.17
C VAL A 256 9.32 7.65 5.38
N GLY A 257 8.52 7.83 4.32
CA GLY A 257 8.44 9.06 3.54
C GLY A 257 7.38 10.02 4.10
N SER A 258 7.55 11.32 3.86
CA SER A 258 6.53 12.32 4.24
C SER A 258 5.35 12.37 3.26
N ASP A 259 5.40 11.58 2.19
CA ASP A 259 4.30 11.31 1.28
C ASP A 259 3.28 10.29 1.82
N GLY A 260 3.47 9.80 3.05
CA GLY A 260 2.52 8.94 3.74
C GLY A 260 2.68 7.44 3.46
N TYR A 261 3.85 7.01 2.98
CA TYR A 261 4.16 5.60 2.78
C TYR A 261 5.35 5.10 3.60
N VAL A 262 5.37 3.79 3.81
CA VAL A 262 6.55 3.06 4.28
C VAL A 262 7.20 2.41 3.08
N TYR A 263 8.51 2.50 2.95
CA TYR A 263 9.31 1.92 1.87
C TYR A 263 10.10 0.72 2.41
N GLU A 264 10.01 -0.40 1.70
CA GLU A 264 10.79 -1.60 2.00
C GLU A 264 12.27 -1.38 1.67
N GLY A 265 13.14 -1.46 2.69
CA GLY A 265 14.59 -1.51 2.53
C GLY A 265 15.07 -2.97 2.50
N ALA A 266 15.87 -3.37 3.49
CA ALA A 266 16.21 -4.79 3.69
C ALA A 266 14.96 -5.65 4.00
N GLY A 267 13.90 -5.02 4.51
CA GLY A 267 12.60 -5.65 4.72
C GLY A 267 12.52 -6.53 5.96
N TRP A 268 11.52 -7.41 5.97
CA TRP A 268 11.16 -8.19 7.17
C TRP A 268 12.11 -9.33 7.50
N ASN A 269 12.75 -9.92 6.49
CA ASN A 269 13.42 -11.21 6.60
C ASN A 269 14.94 -11.14 6.48
N THR A 270 15.48 -9.95 6.20
CA THR A 270 16.91 -9.78 5.90
C THR A 270 17.58 -8.87 6.93
N VAL A 271 18.77 -9.26 7.37
CA VAL A 271 19.62 -8.46 8.26
C VAL A 271 20.04 -7.16 7.56
N GLY A 272 19.74 -6.02 8.19
CA GLY A 272 20.12 -4.68 7.71
C GLY A 272 21.55 -4.27 8.07
N THR A 273 21.88 -2.99 7.86
CA THR A 273 23.17 -2.37 8.23
C THR A 273 22.94 -0.97 8.82
N HIS A 274 21.96 -0.84 9.71
CA HIS A 274 21.51 0.44 10.26
C HIS A 274 22.13 0.77 11.62
N THR A 275 22.37 -0.21 12.48
CA THR A 275 22.77 -0.02 13.87
C THR A 275 23.86 -1.02 14.24
N ARG A 276 25.09 -0.53 14.37
CA ARG A 276 26.27 -1.36 14.62
C ARG A 276 26.07 -2.24 15.86
N GLY A 277 26.29 -3.55 15.70
CA GLY A 277 26.15 -4.55 16.77
C GLY A 277 24.71 -5.00 17.05
N GLN A 278 23.71 -4.41 16.39
CA GLN A 278 22.29 -4.65 16.68
C GLN A 278 21.47 -5.11 15.45
N ASN A 279 22.08 -5.12 14.26
CA ASN A 279 21.40 -5.41 12.99
C ASN A 279 20.67 -6.76 12.94
N SER A 280 21.14 -7.79 13.67
CA SER A 280 20.54 -9.13 13.66
C SER A 280 19.41 -9.32 14.67
N ILE A 281 19.17 -8.36 15.58
CA ILE A 281 18.19 -8.49 16.68
C ILE A 281 17.05 -7.47 16.60
N GLY A 282 17.12 -6.50 15.69
CA GLY A 282 16.09 -5.49 15.58
C GLY A 282 15.98 -4.85 14.21
N TYR A 283 14.79 -4.31 13.96
CA TYR A 283 14.53 -3.55 12.75
C TYR A 283 15.03 -2.11 12.89
N GLY A 284 15.71 -1.61 11.87
CA GLY A 284 16.05 -0.20 11.75
C GLY A 284 15.05 0.52 10.86
N VAL A 285 14.32 1.49 11.42
CA VAL A 285 13.36 2.30 10.68
C VAL A 285 13.80 3.74 10.64
N SER A 286 13.94 4.30 9.43
CA SER A 286 14.40 5.68 9.24
C SER A 286 13.30 6.58 8.70
N PHE A 287 13.21 7.82 9.15
CA PHE A 287 12.41 8.86 8.50
C PHE A 287 13.27 9.65 7.49
N ILE A 288 12.75 9.88 6.28
CA ILE A 288 13.43 10.72 5.28
C ILE A 288 13.37 12.19 5.72
N GLY A 289 14.51 12.72 6.16
CA GLY A 289 14.68 14.11 6.55
C GLY A 289 15.74 14.31 7.65
N ASN A 290 15.94 15.58 8.03
CA ASN A 290 16.73 15.99 9.18
C ASN A 290 15.83 16.47 10.32
N TYR A 291 15.68 15.61 11.33
CA TYR A 291 14.83 15.87 12.50
C TYR A 291 15.61 16.27 13.76
N THR A 292 16.69 17.03 13.56
CA THR A 292 17.45 17.61 14.67
C THR A 292 16.64 18.70 15.38
N ALA A 293 16.06 19.63 14.61
CA ALA A 293 15.31 20.77 15.15
C ALA A 293 13.79 20.68 14.92
N LEU A 294 13.35 19.84 13.98
CA LEU A 294 11.93 19.68 13.61
C LEU A 294 11.51 18.22 13.78
N LEU A 295 10.21 17.99 13.90
CA LEU A 295 9.63 16.64 13.91
C LEU A 295 9.18 16.22 12.50
N PRO A 296 9.14 14.91 12.19
CA PRO A 296 8.35 14.42 11.08
C PRO A 296 6.88 14.79 11.26
N SER A 297 6.09 14.79 10.18
CA SER A 297 4.64 15.00 10.32
C SER A 297 4.03 13.94 11.26
N ARG A 298 2.96 14.31 11.95
CA ARG A 298 2.28 13.38 12.86
C ARG A 298 1.87 12.10 12.14
N HIS A 299 1.35 12.24 10.92
CA HIS A 299 0.99 11.11 10.07
C HIS A 299 2.18 10.15 9.83
N SER A 300 3.35 10.69 9.48
CA SER A 300 4.55 9.87 9.28
C SER A 300 4.94 9.13 10.55
N MET A 301 4.93 9.81 11.70
CA MET A 301 5.24 9.19 12.98
C MET A 301 4.26 8.06 13.33
N ASP A 302 2.96 8.25 13.07
CA ASP A 302 1.93 7.26 13.33
C ASP A 302 2.07 6.01 12.44
N LEU A 303 2.59 6.16 11.21
CA LEU A 303 2.91 5.01 10.35
C LEU A 303 3.92 4.07 11.02
N LEU A 304 4.94 4.61 11.69
CA LEU A 304 5.89 3.79 12.45
C LEU A 304 5.28 3.35 13.79
N ARG A 305 4.91 4.33 14.62
CA ARG A 305 4.54 4.16 16.03
C ARG A 305 3.40 3.16 16.20
N HIS A 306 2.41 3.21 15.32
CA HIS A 306 1.20 2.42 15.44
C HIS A 306 1.12 1.35 14.35
N GLN A 307 1.16 1.74 13.08
CA GLN A 307 0.78 0.84 11.99
C GLN A 307 1.86 -0.22 11.70
N LEU A 308 3.11 0.21 11.49
CA LEU A 308 4.21 -0.70 11.18
C LEU A 308 4.54 -1.61 12.37
N VAL A 309 4.50 -1.09 13.59
CA VAL A 309 4.66 -1.88 14.81
C VAL A 309 3.56 -2.92 14.95
N GLN A 310 2.29 -2.53 14.79
CA GLN A 310 1.16 -3.48 14.85
C GLN A 310 1.31 -4.57 13.77
N CYS A 311 1.68 -4.21 12.55
CA CYS A 311 1.99 -5.13 11.47
C CYS A 311 3.14 -6.10 11.82
N ALA A 312 4.20 -5.61 12.45
CA ALA A 312 5.33 -6.45 12.83
C ALA A 312 4.93 -7.45 13.94
N VAL A 313 4.18 -6.98 14.96
CA VAL A 313 3.75 -7.80 16.10
C VAL A 313 2.68 -8.81 15.69
N GLY A 314 1.62 -8.37 15.01
CA GLY A 314 0.53 -9.24 14.55
C GLY A 314 1.00 -10.33 13.58
N GLY A 315 2.09 -10.05 12.85
CA GLY A 315 2.71 -11.00 11.93
C GLY A 315 3.77 -11.90 12.57
N GLY A 316 3.99 -11.83 13.88
CA GLY A 316 5.02 -12.64 14.57
C GLY A 316 6.46 -12.28 14.18
N ARG A 317 6.69 -11.06 13.68
CA ARG A 317 8.01 -10.56 13.25
C ARG A 317 8.72 -9.78 14.34
N LEU A 318 7.96 -9.22 15.27
CA LEU A 318 8.42 -8.47 16.43
C LEU A 318 7.65 -8.96 17.66
N VAL A 319 8.32 -9.16 18.79
CA VAL A 319 7.63 -9.48 20.05
C VAL A 319 6.84 -8.27 20.54
N SER A 320 5.71 -8.48 21.23
CA SER A 320 4.84 -7.39 21.68
C SER A 320 5.47 -6.45 22.71
N ASN A 321 6.38 -6.98 23.54
CA ASN A 321 7.15 -6.25 24.56
C ASN A 321 8.56 -5.87 24.07
N PHE A 322 8.71 -5.58 22.78
CA PHE A 322 9.99 -5.19 22.19
C PHE A 322 10.61 -3.97 22.87
N THR A 323 11.89 -3.74 22.63
CA THR A 323 12.62 -2.56 23.09
C THR A 323 12.77 -1.54 21.97
N LEU A 324 12.20 -0.35 22.14
CA LEU A 324 12.38 0.80 21.25
C LEU A 324 13.55 1.66 21.72
N LYS A 325 14.48 1.95 20.82
CA LYS A 325 15.62 2.84 21.06
C LYS A 325 15.89 3.75 19.86
N GLY A 326 16.43 4.93 20.10
CA GLY A 326 17.04 5.76 19.05
C GLY A 326 18.46 5.29 18.74
N HIS A 327 18.93 5.48 17.51
CA HIS A 327 20.28 5.04 17.09
C HIS A 327 21.39 5.54 18.03
N ARG A 328 21.32 6.79 18.50
CA ARG A 328 22.28 7.39 19.46
C ARG A 328 22.48 6.60 20.76
N GLN A 329 21.52 5.76 21.16
CA GLN A 329 21.66 4.95 22.38
C GLN A 329 22.60 3.75 22.18
N MET A 330 22.91 3.38 20.94
CA MET A 330 23.70 2.18 20.64
C MET A 330 25.17 2.48 20.35
N VAL A 331 25.49 3.72 19.97
CA VAL A 331 26.85 4.15 19.61
C VAL A 331 27.09 5.60 20.00
N ASN A 332 28.34 5.97 20.34
CA ASN A 332 28.70 7.29 20.86
C ASN A 332 29.08 8.33 19.79
N TYR A 333 29.00 8.01 18.51
CA TYR A 333 29.47 8.87 17.41
C TYR A 333 28.33 9.42 16.52
N THR A 334 27.07 9.21 16.90
CA THR A 334 25.92 9.66 16.09
C THR A 334 24.93 10.45 16.94
N THR A 335 24.36 11.48 16.33
CA THR A 335 23.21 12.22 16.86
C THR A 335 21.89 11.69 16.31
N CYS A 336 21.89 10.69 15.43
CA CYS A 336 20.67 10.07 14.90
C CYS A 336 19.77 9.54 16.04
N PRO A 337 18.44 9.74 16.04
CA PRO A 337 17.58 10.23 14.96
C PRO A 337 17.36 11.76 14.92
N GLY A 338 18.26 12.57 15.50
CA GLY A 338 18.08 14.01 15.68
C GLY A 338 17.37 14.35 17.00
N ASP A 339 17.66 15.52 17.57
CA ASP A 339 17.26 15.84 18.96
C ASP A 339 15.74 15.98 19.13
N ALA A 340 15.07 16.65 18.19
CA ALA A 340 13.62 16.77 18.21
C ALA A 340 12.94 15.40 18.14
N LEU A 341 13.30 14.57 17.15
CA LEU A 341 12.72 13.23 17.00
C LEU A 341 13.09 12.30 18.15
N PHE A 342 14.33 12.37 18.67
CA PHE A 342 14.72 11.58 19.84
C PHE A 342 13.90 11.94 21.07
N SER A 343 13.70 13.24 21.33
CA SER A 343 12.84 13.72 22.41
C SER A 343 11.41 13.20 22.28
N GLU A 344 10.88 13.13 21.05
CA GLU A 344 9.55 12.62 20.80
C GLU A 344 9.42 11.11 21.05
N ILE A 345 10.35 10.29 20.54
CA ILE A 345 10.27 8.83 20.72
C ILE A 345 10.44 8.39 22.18
N THR A 346 11.02 9.23 23.05
CA THR A 346 11.08 8.93 24.50
C THR A 346 9.70 8.79 25.15
N LYS A 347 8.67 9.35 24.51
CA LYS A 347 7.28 9.33 24.97
C LYS A 347 6.49 8.17 24.37
N TRP A 348 7.08 7.39 23.48
CA TRP A 348 6.41 6.28 22.83
C TRP A 348 6.43 5.04 23.72
N ASP A 349 5.43 4.17 23.54
CA ASP A 349 5.40 2.88 24.20
C ASP A 349 6.65 2.08 23.84
N ASN A 350 7.07 1.20 24.75
CA ASN A 350 8.25 0.34 24.59
C ASN A 350 9.61 1.08 24.51
N PHE A 351 9.66 2.42 24.62
CA PHE A 351 10.92 3.13 24.75
C PHE A 351 11.67 2.70 26.02
N ARG A 352 12.97 2.39 25.87
CA ARG A 352 13.85 2.07 27.00
C ARG A 352 15.07 2.98 26.99
N GLN A 353 15.35 3.61 28.14
CA GLN A 353 16.49 4.49 28.33
C GLN A 353 17.82 3.79 28.06
#